data_AF-A0AAV6SWL9-F1
#
_entry.id   AF-A0AAV6SWL9-F1
#
_cell.length_a   1.000
_cell.length_b   1.000
_cell.length_c   1.000
_cell.angle_alpha   90.00
_cell.angle_beta   90.00
_cell.angle_gamma   90.00
#
_symmetry.space_group_name_H-M   'P 1'
#
loop_
_entity.id
_entity.type
_entity.pdbx_description
1 polymer ?
#
loop_
_entity_poly.entity_id
_entity_poly.type
_entity_poly.pdbx_seq_one_letter_code
_entity_poly.pdbx_strand_id
1 'polypeptide(L)'
;MPEGPELHLASLYVNKMCDGVVFTGPVRKSEVSKSPDVPFTCEAYRITAASRGKEVKLTLTPVKSDAPKQRVKAGQAALPMDIVFRFGMSGYFRFTSEDEVPKHAHLRFHSKEKPCRVLSFVDTRRFGSWQPNGTWQPVRGPCIMFDYKSFRENVVSHLSDRAFDRPICEVLLNQKYFNGIGNYLRAEILYRLNIPPFVPARTALEGLGSEDVYESDKHVKQEIEHSKTSDTTKRKVVKEEMGDLLRLCHTVPLEVVHLGGKGYDPEKADYSDFKAWLKCYYVDGMKSIRDHNGRTMWFTGDPGPMAPKDSKSKKAKKRTKTDDDHDYTNKKKLTRSRSEGTAKKKEVKKEIVTNTPKKDKVVCSKEARPKRIQPAKVNRPRREISSTARSRKSSSVESTEGSQRRSSRVTRQSSK
;
A
#
# COMPACT_ATOMS: atom_id res chain seq x y z
N MET A 1 -3.11 8.76 -5.02
CA MET A 1 -2.91 7.58 -4.15
C MET A 1 -1.46 7.65 -3.69
N PRO A 2 -1.17 7.58 -2.39
CA PRO A 2 0.19 7.75 -1.89
C PRO A 2 1.21 6.80 -2.53
N GLU A 3 2.35 7.36 -2.91
CA GLU A 3 3.54 6.69 -3.41
C GLU A 3 4.74 7.09 -2.51
N GLY A 4 5.97 6.74 -2.89
CA GLY A 4 7.15 7.00 -2.06
C GLY A 4 7.23 8.44 -1.48
N PRO A 5 7.07 9.48 -2.32
CA PRO A 5 7.17 10.88 -1.88
C PRO A 5 6.13 11.25 -0.81
N GLU A 6 4.87 10.88 -0.96
CA GLU A 6 3.82 11.26 -0.01
C GLU A 6 3.96 10.56 1.34
N LEU A 7 4.43 9.31 1.36
CA LEU A 7 4.77 8.62 2.61
C LEU A 7 5.99 9.28 3.29
N HIS A 8 6.98 9.73 2.52
CA HIS A 8 8.14 10.44 3.08
C HIS A 8 7.74 11.79 3.68
N LEU A 9 7.04 12.63 2.91
CA LEU A 9 6.56 13.95 3.35
C LEU A 9 5.65 13.84 4.58
N ALA A 10 4.82 12.78 4.67
CA ALA A 10 4.02 12.50 5.86
C ALA A 10 4.88 12.13 7.09
N SER A 11 6.02 11.44 6.91
CA SER A 11 6.94 11.16 8.03
C SER A 11 7.66 12.43 8.50
N LEU A 12 8.09 13.30 7.59
CA LEU A 12 8.65 14.62 7.92
C LEU A 12 7.63 15.50 8.64
N TYR A 13 6.37 15.48 8.20
CA TYR A 13 5.27 16.17 8.87
C TYR A 13 5.08 15.70 10.31
N VAL A 14 5.02 14.38 10.56
CA VAL A 14 4.86 13.87 11.93
C VAL A 14 6.05 14.28 12.80
N ASN A 15 7.28 14.14 12.31
CA ASN A 15 8.46 14.61 13.06
C ASN A 15 8.38 16.11 13.38
N LYS A 16 8.05 16.97 12.40
CA LYS A 16 7.94 18.42 12.59
C LYS A 16 6.82 18.82 13.55
N MET A 17 5.66 18.16 13.48
CA MET A 17 4.49 18.51 14.29
C MET A 17 4.49 17.87 15.68
N CYS A 18 5.28 16.82 15.90
CA CYS A 18 5.43 16.14 17.19
C CYS A 18 6.76 16.47 17.90
N ASP A 19 7.63 17.28 17.32
CA ASP A 19 8.82 17.79 18.01
C ASP A 19 8.42 18.66 19.22
N GLY A 20 9.19 18.57 20.30
CA GLY A 20 8.84 19.11 21.61
C GLY A 20 7.70 18.35 22.32
N VAL A 21 6.65 17.95 21.61
CA VAL A 21 5.38 17.41 22.13
C VAL A 21 5.57 16.14 22.97
N VAL A 22 4.89 16.11 24.12
CA VAL A 22 4.73 14.91 24.97
C VAL A 22 3.29 14.41 24.86
N PHE A 23 3.13 13.13 24.54
CA PHE A 23 1.86 12.41 24.46
C PHE A 23 1.59 11.61 25.74
N THR A 24 0.33 11.23 25.97
CA THR A 24 -0.09 10.52 27.19
C THR A 24 -1.26 9.57 26.94
N GLY A 25 -1.51 8.66 27.89
CA GLY A 25 -2.63 7.74 27.88
C GLY A 25 -2.51 6.60 26.84
N PRO A 26 -3.63 5.91 26.54
CA PRO A 26 -3.70 4.84 25.55
C PRO A 26 -3.82 5.38 24.13
N VAL A 27 -3.32 4.62 23.15
CA VAL A 27 -3.59 4.88 21.73
C VAL A 27 -5.04 4.51 21.41
N ARG A 28 -5.85 5.46 20.95
CA ARG A 28 -7.31 5.26 20.76
C ARG A 28 -7.66 4.95 19.31
N LYS A 29 -8.01 3.68 19.03
CA LYS A 29 -8.65 3.27 17.76
C LYS A 29 -10.11 3.76 17.68
N SER A 30 -10.65 3.95 16.48
CA SER A 30 -12.10 4.08 16.27
C SER A 30 -12.78 2.71 16.14
N GLU A 31 -13.96 2.54 16.73
CA GLU A 31 -14.77 1.31 16.63
C GLU A 31 -14.95 0.82 15.19
N VAL A 32 -15.26 1.73 14.26
CA VAL A 32 -15.52 1.46 12.84
C VAL A 32 -14.30 1.04 12.01
N SER A 33 -13.11 0.95 12.61
CA SER A 33 -11.89 0.48 11.94
C SER A 33 -11.65 -1.01 12.18
N LYS A 34 -11.46 -1.77 11.08
CA LYS A 34 -11.14 -3.20 11.09
C LYS A 34 -9.63 -3.49 11.29
N SER A 35 -8.80 -2.46 11.37
CA SER A 35 -7.37 -2.60 11.69
C SER A 35 -7.19 -2.98 13.17
N PRO A 36 -6.07 -3.64 13.54
CA PRO A 36 -5.84 -4.10 14.91
C PRO A 36 -5.78 -2.97 15.93
N ASP A 37 -6.17 -3.25 17.16
CA ASP A 37 -5.91 -2.38 18.31
C ASP A 37 -4.42 -2.26 18.60
N VAL A 38 -4.02 -1.14 19.20
CA VAL A 38 -2.63 -0.82 19.55
C VAL A 38 -2.49 -0.92 21.07
N PRO A 39 -1.90 -2.00 21.63
CA PRO A 39 -1.82 -2.23 23.06
C PRO A 39 -0.69 -1.41 23.71
N PHE A 40 -0.76 -0.08 23.59
CA PHE A 40 0.21 0.86 24.15
C PHE A 40 -0.50 1.91 25.01
N THR A 41 -0.05 2.05 26.26
CA THR A 41 -0.49 3.07 27.22
C THR A 41 0.73 3.59 27.98
N CYS A 42 0.92 4.90 28.09
CA CYS A 42 2.06 5.46 28.84
C CYS A 42 1.73 6.86 29.39
N GLU A 43 2.21 7.21 30.59
CA GLU A 43 1.94 8.53 31.21
C GLU A 43 2.68 9.71 30.56
N ALA A 44 3.77 9.44 29.84
CA ALA A 44 4.50 10.39 29.02
C ALA A 44 5.30 9.65 27.94
N TYR A 45 5.06 9.95 26.66
CA TYR A 45 5.83 9.40 25.54
C TYR A 45 6.04 10.44 24.43
N ARG A 46 7.08 10.26 23.62
CA ARG A 46 7.31 11.01 22.37
C ARG A 46 6.93 10.16 21.16
N ILE A 47 6.64 10.79 20.03
CA ILE A 47 6.36 10.13 18.75
C ILE A 47 7.36 10.64 17.72
N THR A 48 8.07 9.71 17.07
CA THR A 48 8.90 9.99 15.89
C THR A 48 8.43 9.13 14.72
N ALA A 49 8.80 9.50 13.50
CA ALA A 49 8.39 8.85 12.27
C ALA A 49 9.56 8.60 11.30
N ALA A 50 9.47 7.51 10.54
CA ALA A 50 10.35 7.21 9.42
C ALA A 50 9.54 6.68 8.23
N SER A 51 10.08 6.74 7.02
CA SER A 51 9.45 6.26 5.78
C SER A 51 10.32 5.25 5.05
N ARG A 52 9.75 4.14 4.57
CA ARG A 52 10.45 3.17 3.70
C ARG A 52 9.55 2.76 2.53
N GLY A 53 9.78 3.33 1.36
CA GLY A 53 8.95 3.09 0.18
C GLY A 53 7.50 3.51 0.43
N LYS A 54 6.56 2.55 0.42
CA LYS A 54 5.13 2.83 0.71
C LYS A 54 4.68 2.46 2.13
N GLU A 55 5.59 2.60 3.08
CA GLU A 55 5.34 2.40 4.51
C GLU A 55 5.83 3.61 5.30
N VAL A 56 5.08 3.99 6.34
CA VAL A 56 5.54 4.92 7.39
C VAL A 56 5.52 4.19 8.71
N LYS A 57 6.62 4.23 9.47
CA LYS A 57 6.71 3.68 10.82
C LYS A 57 6.66 4.82 11.82
N LEU A 58 5.73 4.78 12.76
CA LEU A 58 5.78 5.59 13.97
C LEU A 58 6.46 4.80 15.08
N THR A 59 7.35 5.45 15.83
CA THR A 59 7.98 4.90 17.02
C THR A 59 7.47 5.68 18.24
N LEU A 60 6.74 5.00 19.13
CA LEU A 60 6.26 5.55 20.39
C LEU A 60 7.31 5.29 21.46
N THR A 61 7.95 6.33 21.99
CA THR A 61 9.07 6.20 22.95
C THR A 61 8.66 6.72 24.32
N PRO A 62 8.49 5.86 25.34
CA PRO A 62 8.27 6.28 26.72
C PRO A 62 9.35 7.26 27.20
N VAL A 63 8.93 8.36 27.82
CA VAL A 63 9.85 9.30 28.48
C VAL A 63 10.24 8.71 29.82
N LYS A 64 11.54 8.52 30.06
CA LYS A 64 12.05 8.12 31.38
C LYS A 64 11.73 9.22 32.39
N SER A 65 11.16 8.82 33.53
CA SER A 65 11.02 9.70 34.69
C SER A 65 12.17 9.42 35.65
N ASP A 66 12.88 10.47 36.07
CA ASP A 66 13.97 10.36 37.06
C ASP A 66 13.45 10.14 38.50
N ALA A 67 12.13 10.01 38.68
CA ALA A 67 11.53 9.66 39.97
C ALA A 67 12.02 8.27 40.46
N PRO A 68 12.44 8.13 41.73
CA PRO A 68 13.11 6.94 42.22
C PRO A 68 12.21 5.69 42.24
N LYS A 69 12.36 4.84 41.22
CA LYS A 69 11.81 3.47 41.13
C LYS A 69 10.35 3.31 41.59
N GLN A 70 9.46 4.24 41.22
CA GLN A 70 8.03 3.91 41.26
C GLN A 70 7.80 2.70 40.35
N ARG A 71 7.17 1.65 40.90
CA ARG A 71 6.77 0.46 40.14
C ARG A 71 5.91 0.92 38.96
N VAL A 72 6.35 0.61 37.73
CA VAL A 72 5.58 0.85 36.51
C VAL A 72 4.19 0.26 36.71
N LYS A 73 3.15 1.10 36.69
CA LYS A 73 1.77 0.68 36.99
C LYS A 73 1.37 -0.39 35.97
N ALA A 74 0.70 -1.45 36.44
CA ALA A 74 0.31 -2.57 35.58
C ALA A 74 -0.46 -2.08 34.34
N GLY A 75 0.04 -2.43 33.15
CA GLY A 75 -0.51 -1.98 31.86
C GLY A 75 0.20 -0.79 31.20
N GLN A 76 1.23 -0.18 31.83
CA GLN A 76 2.04 0.85 31.16
C GLN A 76 3.21 0.27 30.37
N ALA A 77 3.45 0.84 29.18
CA ALA A 77 4.57 0.49 28.31
C ALA A 77 5.88 1.07 28.83
N ALA A 78 6.81 0.18 29.21
CA ALA A 78 8.17 0.52 29.66
C ALA A 78 9.22 0.51 28.53
N LEU A 79 8.86 0.01 27.34
CA LEU A 79 9.72 -0.07 26.15
C LEU A 79 9.09 0.70 24.97
N PRO A 80 9.89 1.16 24.00
CA PRO A 80 9.35 1.75 22.77
C PRO A 80 8.50 0.74 21.97
N MET A 81 7.48 1.24 21.27
CA MET A 81 6.66 0.46 20.34
C MET A 81 6.68 1.06 18.93
N ASP A 82 7.00 0.23 17.94
CA ASP A 82 6.85 0.57 16.53
C ASP A 82 5.44 0.24 16.01
N ILE A 83 4.90 1.11 15.16
CA ILE A 83 3.63 0.91 14.44
C ILE A 83 3.85 1.24 12.97
N VAL A 84 3.71 0.26 12.08
CA VAL A 84 3.93 0.43 10.64
C VAL A 84 2.61 0.62 9.91
N PHE A 85 2.49 1.72 9.15
CA PHE A 85 1.31 2.17 8.42
C PHE A 85 1.49 2.03 6.91
N ARG A 86 0.41 1.65 6.23
CA ARG A 86 0.18 1.81 4.79
C ARG A 86 -1.04 2.72 4.62
N PHE A 87 -0.94 3.78 3.82
CA PHE A 87 -2.02 4.78 3.70
C PHE A 87 -3.18 4.38 2.76
N GLY A 88 -3.07 3.26 2.03
CA GLY A 88 -4.13 2.84 1.10
C GLY A 88 -4.29 3.85 -0.05
N MET A 89 -5.46 4.49 -0.16
CA MET A 89 -5.72 5.54 -1.17
C MET A 89 -6.01 6.94 -0.61
N SER A 90 -6.34 7.04 0.69
CA SER A 90 -6.86 8.27 1.34
C SER A 90 -6.40 8.41 2.80
N GLY A 91 -5.50 7.54 3.25
CA GLY A 91 -4.85 7.65 4.54
C GLY A 91 -3.90 8.84 4.59
N TYR A 92 -3.91 9.58 5.70
CA TYR A 92 -2.96 10.65 5.99
C TYR A 92 -2.77 10.84 7.50
N PHE A 93 -1.71 11.52 7.92
CA PHE A 93 -1.55 12.03 9.30
C PHE A 93 -1.94 13.50 9.39
N ARG A 94 -2.53 13.90 10.53
CA ARG A 94 -2.85 15.29 10.87
C ARG A 94 -2.70 15.51 12.36
N PHE A 95 -2.31 16.71 12.76
CA PHE A 95 -2.23 17.15 14.15
C PHE A 95 -3.18 18.33 14.31
N THR A 96 -4.17 18.20 15.20
CA THR A 96 -5.25 19.19 15.44
C THR A 96 -5.36 19.48 16.93
N SER A 97 -6.22 20.42 17.33
CA SER A 97 -6.76 20.41 18.70
C SER A 97 -7.70 19.21 18.92
N GLU A 98 -8.11 18.97 20.17
CA GLU A 98 -9.03 17.88 20.53
C GLU A 98 -10.48 18.10 20.04
N ASP A 99 -10.91 19.35 19.84
CA ASP A 99 -12.20 19.71 19.27
C ASP A 99 -12.24 19.67 17.73
N GLU A 100 -11.10 19.88 17.05
CA GLU A 100 -10.96 19.81 15.58
C GLU A 100 -10.70 18.38 15.04
N VAL A 101 -10.79 17.33 15.87
CA VAL A 101 -10.43 15.95 15.46
C VAL A 101 -11.27 15.48 14.26
N PRO A 102 -10.65 15.14 13.10
CA PRO A 102 -11.40 14.80 11.89
C PRO A 102 -12.30 13.57 12.06
N LYS A 103 -13.51 13.64 11.49
CA LYS A 103 -14.56 12.58 11.50
C LYS A 103 -14.05 11.17 11.15
N HIS A 104 -13.01 11.07 10.33
CA HIS A 104 -12.42 9.80 9.86
C HIS A 104 -11.07 9.47 10.52
N ALA A 105 -10.76 10.07 11.68
CA ALA A 105 -9.61 9.75 12.52
C ALA A 105 -9.76 8.33 13.12
N HIS A 106 -9.11 7.35 12.49
CA HIS A 106 -9.27 5.93 12.81
C HIS A 106 -8.27 5.41 13.85
N LEU A 107 -7.18 6.14 14.09
CA LEU A 107 -6.24 5.93 15.19
C LEU A 107 -5.77 7.29 15.73
N ARG A 108 -5.75 7.49 17.05
CA ARG A 108 -5.53 8.80 17.70
C ARG A 108 -4.55 8.72 18.87
N PHE A 109 -3.61 9.65 18.93
CA PHE A 109 -2.64 9.84 20.01
C PHE A 109 -2.84 11.23 20.62
N HIS A 110 -3.00 11.33 21.94
CA HIS A 110 -3.39 12.58 22.61
C HIS A 110 -2.20 13.18 23.36
N SER A 111 -1.99 14.49 23.21
CA SER A 111 -0.94 15.22 23.92
C SER A 111 -1.20 15.25 25.44
N LYS A 112 -0.16 15.53 26.23
CA LYS A 112 -0.24 15.89 27.65
C LYS A 112 -0.42 17.41 27.87
N GLU A 113 -0.49 18.16 26.78
CA GLU A 113 -0.51 19.63 26.75
C GLU A 113 -1.90 20.19 27.10
N LYS A 114 -1.95 21.50 27.38
CA LYS A 114 -3.20 22.27 27.54
C LYS A 114 -3.11 23.55 26.70
N PRO A 115 -3.98 23.76 25.71
CA PRO A 115 -5.05 22.86 25.24
C PRO A 115 -4.49 21.53 24.69
N CYS A 116 -5.32 20.49 24.73
CA CYS A 116 -4.95 19.17 24.23
C CYS A 116 -4.92 19.18 22.69
N ARG A 117 -3.83 18.66 22.13
CA ARG A 117 -3.65 18.39 20.69
C ARG A 117 -3.65 16.88 20.41
N VAL A 118 -4.14 16.48 19.24
CA VAL A 118 -4.36 15.07 18.88
C VAL A 118 -3.71 14.77 17.52
N LEU A 119 -2.76 13.83 17.52
CA LEU A 119 -2.25 13.25 16.28
C LEU A 119 -3.22 12.17 15.82
N SER A 120 -3.71 12.29 14.59
CA SER A 120 -4.71 11.41 14.00
C SER A 120 -4.20 10.77 12.71
N PHE A 121 -4.31 9.45 12.59
CA PHE A 121 -4.33 8.78 11.29
C PHE A 121 -5.77 8.81 10.76
N VAL A 122 -5.99 9.56 9.68
CA VAL A 122 -7.30 9.78 9.06
C VAL A 122 -7.36 8.97 7.76
N ASP A 123 -8.43 8.21 7.51
CA ASP A 123 -8.63 7.54 6.22
C ASP A 123 -10.12 7.37 5.87
N THR A 124 -10.64 8.26 5.03
CA THR A 124 -12.07 8.29 4.67
C THR A 124 -12.57 6.99 4.00
N ARG A 125 -11.70 6.25 3.31
CA ARG A 125 -12.07 5.03 2.56
C ARG A 125 -11.77 3.73 3.32
N ARG A 126 -11.04 3.80 4.44
CA ARG A 126 -10.62 2.64 5.26
C ARG A 126 -9.90 1.54 4.44
N PHE A 127 -8.99 1.97 3.57
CA PHE A 127 -8.08 1.11 2.79
C PHE A 127 -6.63 1.17 3.29
N GLY A 128 -6.31 2.13 4.16
CA GLY A 128 -5.11 2.13 4.97
C GLY A 128 -5.16 1.03 6.04
N SER A 129 -3.98 0.63 6.50
CA SER A 129 -3.81 -0.38 7.54
C SER A 129 -2.58 -0.07 8.36
N TRP A 130 -2.56 -0.52 9.61
CA TRP A 130 -1.39 -0.43 10.48
C TRP A 130 -1.12 -1.75 11.21
N GLN A 131 0.12 -1.94 11.66
CA GLN A 131 0.58 -3.13 12.38
C GLN A 131 1.40 -2.69 13.62
N PRO A 132 0.88 -2.87 14.85
CA PRO A 132 1.62 -2.59 16.09
C PRO A 132 2.68 -3.67 16.35
N ASN A 133 3.77 -3.29 17.01
CA ASN A 133 5.01 -4.09 17.09
C ASN A 133 5.54 -4.50 15.69
N GLY A 134 5.23 -3.68 14.68
CA GLY A 134 5.51 -3.99 13.28
C GLY A 134 6.93 -3.61 12.87
N THR A 135 7.61 -4.52 12.18
CA THR A 135 8.74 -4.18 11.29
C THR A 135 8.23 -3.79 9.90
N TRP A 136 9.08 -3.22 9.07
CA TRP A 136 8.80 -3.06 7.63
C TRP A 136 8.42 -4.42 7.02
N GLN A 137 7.48 -4.46 6.07
CA GLN A 137 7.05 -5.70 5.42
C GLN A 137 8.25 -6.47 4.83
N PRO A 138 8.55 -7.70 5.30
CA PRO A 138 9.73 -8.45 4.83
C PRO A 138 9.74 -8.76 3.33
N VAL A 139 8.56 -8.78 2.70
CA VAL A 139 8.38 -8.97 1.25
C VAL A 139 8.64 -7.71 0.41
N ARG A 140 9.04 -6.59 1.03
CA ARG A 140 9.32 -5.31 0.35
C ARG A 140 10.81 -5.04 0.25
N GLY A 141 11.24 -4.71 -0.96
CA GLY A 141 12.62 -4.36 -1.27
C GLY A 141 13.07 -3.04 -0.63
N PRO A 142 14.35 -2.68 -0.85
CA PRO A 142 14.91 -1.41 -0.42
C PRO A 142 14.14 -0.20 -0.99
N CYS A 143 14.11 0.90 -0.25
CA CYS A 143 13.45 2.13 -0.66
C CYS A 143 14.21 2.79 -1.82
N ILE A 144 13.51 3.00 -2.93
CA ILE A 144 14.05 3.65 -4.14
C ILE A 144 14.68 5.03 -3.88
N MET A 145 14.24 5.77 -2.86
CA MET A 145 14.71 7.13 -2.55
C MET A 145 15.91 7.16 -1.60
N PHE A 146 15.99 6.22 -0.64
CA PHE A 146 16.93 6.31 0.50
C PHE A 146 17.85 5.10 0.66
N ASP A 147 17.50 3.96 0.04
CA ASP A 147 18.31 2.74 0.03
C ASP A 147 18.89 2.52 -1.40
N TYR A 148 19.24 3.58 -2.15
CA TYR A 148 19.41 3.54 -3.63
C TYR A 148 20.31 2.42 -4.15
N LYS A 149 21.54 2.30 -3.61
CA LYS A 149 22.50 1.28 -4.03
C LYS A 149 21.94 -0.13 -3.84
N SER A 150 21.40 -0.42 -2.64
CA SER A 150 20.77 -1.70 -2.34
C SER A 150 19.53 -1.96 -3.19
N PHE A 151 18.75 -0.93 -3.55
CA PHE A 151 17.64 -1.04 -4.49
C PHE A 151 18.13 -1.47 -5.88
N ARG A 152 19.14 -0.77 -6.42
CA ARG A 152 19.73 -1.03 -7.74
C ARG A 152 20.30 -2.44 -7.81
N GLU A 153 21.12 -2.81 -6.82
CA GLU A 153 21.68 -4.15 -6.64
C GLU A 153 20.60 -5.23 -6.55
N ASN A 154 19.56 -5.02 -5.72
CA ASN A 154 18.44 -5.96 -5.55
C ASN A 154 17.63 -6.19 -6.85
N VAL A 155 17.56 -5.21 -7.76
CA VAL A 155 16.97 -5.43 -9.09
C VAL A 155 17.91 -6.21 -10.00
N VAL A 156 19.15 -5.74 -10.18
CA VAL A 156 20.11 -6.31 -11.14
C VAL A 156 20.46 -7.77 -10.81
N SER A 157 20.67 -8.07 -9.53
CA SER A 157 20.96 -9.44 -9.04
C SER A 157 19.82 -10.45 -9.22
N HIS A 158 18.59 -9.98 -9.50
CA HIS A 158 17.39 -10.81 -9.55
C HIS A 158 16.65 -10.77 -10.89
N LEU A 159 17.24 -10.25 -11.97
CA LEU A 159 16.59 -10.16 -13.30
C LEU A 159 16.10 -11.52 -13.84
N SER A 160 16.64 -12.63 -13.34
CA SER A 160 16.19 -14.01 -13.63
C SER A 160 14.86 -14.42 -12.96
N ASP A 161 14.36 -13.66 -11.97
CA ASP A 161 13.05 -13.91 -11.33
C ASP A 161 11.91 -13.81 -12.37
N ARG A 162 10.87 -14.63 -12.21
CA ARG A 162 9.67 -14.62 -13.05
C ARG A 162 8.86 -13.32 -12.96
N ALA A 163 9.12 -12.49 -11.95
CA ALA A 163 8.64 -11.12 -11.91
C ALA A 163 9.01 -10.34 -13.19
N PHE A 164 10.19 -10.57 -13.76
CA PHE A 164 10.70 -9.82 -14.91
C PHE A 164 10.25 -10.38 -16.28
N ASP A 165 9.50 -11.49 -16.31
CA ASP A 165 8.75 -11.94 -17.49
C ASP A 165 7.53 -11.06 -17.81
N ARG A 166 7.17 -10.13 -16.93
CA ARG A 166 6.02 -9.21 -17.09
C ARG A 166 6.42 -7.94 -17.86
N PRO A 167 5.47 -7.20 -18.46
CA PRO A 167 5.75 -5.90 -19.06
C PRO A 167 6.30 -4.91 -18.04
N ILE A 168 7.23 -4.04 -18.46
CA ILE A 168 7.96 -3.15 -17.55
C ILE A 168 7.05 -2.25 -16.71
N CYS A 169 5.92 -1.77 -17.25
CA CYS A 169 4.97 -0.96 -16.48
C CYS A 169 4.32 -1.71 -15.30
N GLU A 170 4.23 -3.04 -15.34
CA GLU A 170 3.75 -3.85 -14.22
C GLU A 170 4.87 -4.19 -13.24
N VAL A 171 6.08 -4.44 -13.74
CA VAL A 171 7.25 -4.74 -12.90
C VAL A 171 7.64 -3.54 -12.03
N LEU A 172 7.53 -2.32 -12.56
CA LEU A 172 7.67 -1.08 -11.80
C LEU A 172 6.65 -0.96 -10.63
N LEU A 173 5.53 -1.70 -10.65
CA LEU A 173 4.60 -1.74 -9.52
C LEU A 173 4.96 -2.80 -8.46
N ASN A 174 5.88 -3.72 -8.76
CA ASN A 174 6.23 -4.81 -7.86
C ASN A 174 7.08 -4.31 -6.68
N GLN A 175 6.48 -4.27 -5.49
CA GLN A 175 7.09 -3.72 -4.29
C GLN A 175 8.19 -4.59 -3.68
N LYS A 176 8.42 -5.83 -4.18
CA LYS A 176 9.64 -6.62 -3.89
C LYS A 176 10.89 -5.94 -4.46
N TYR A 177 10.73 -5.20 -5.55
CA TYR A 177 11.83 -4.59 -6.30
C TYR A 177 11.76 -3.06 -6.26
N PHE A 178 10.62 -2.47 -6.58
CA PHE A 178 10.43 -1.03 -6.74
C PHE A 178 9.63 -0.44 -5.55
N ASN A 179 10.13 -0.64 -4.32
CA ASN A 179 9.42 -0.22 -3.10
C ASN A 179 9.36 1.32 -2.97
N GLY A 180 8.24 1.88 -3.41
CA GLY A 180 7.99 3.33 -3.49
C GLY A 180 7.30 3.73 -4.79
N ILE A 181 7.55 3.02 -5.91
CA ILE A 181 6.91 3.31 -7.20
C ILE A 181 5.43 2.91 -7.17
N GLY A 182 4.58 3.73 -7.77
CA GLY A 182 3.19 3.41 -8.08
C GLY A 182 2.79 3.82 -9.50
N ASN A 183 1.57 4.35 -9.60
CA ASN A 183 0.85 4.47 -10.84
C ASN A 183 1.11 5.80 -11.57
N TYR A 184 1.47 6.88 -10.85
CA TYR A 184 1.98 8.10 -11.50
C TYR A 184 3.49 7.99 -11.74
N LEU A 185 4.28 7.54 -10.76
CA LEU A 185 5.73 7.43 -10.92
C LEU A 185 6.11 6.53 -12.10
N ARG A 186 5.45 5.38 -12.31
CA ARG A 186 5.74 4.52 -13.47
C ARG A 186 5.49 5.22 -14.82
N ALA A 187 4.50 6.10 -14.91
CA ALA A 187 4.21 6.84 -16.13
C ALA A 187 5.24 7.95 -16.34
N GLU A 188 5.53 8.72 -15.31
CA GLU A 188 6.52 9.80 -15.32
C GLU A 188 7.95 9.32 -15.63
N ILE A 189 8.33 8.14 -15.16
CA ILE A 189 9.63 7.50 -15.41
C ILE A 189 9.72 6.93 -16.83
N LEU A 190 8.75 6.11 -17.25
CA LEU A 190 8.77 5.50 -18.59
C LEU A 190 8.63 6.56 -19.69
N TYR A 191 7.86 7.63 -19.45
CA TYR A 191 7.76 8.77 -20.35
C TYR A 191 9.10 9.52 -20.50
N ARG A 192 9.81 9.82 -19.40
CA ARG A 192 11.12 10.50 -19.44
C ARG A 192 12.11 9.76 -20.36
N LEU A 193 12.10 8.43 -20.37
CA LEU A 193 12.97 7.61 -21.23
C LEU A 193 12.33 7.20 -22.58
N ASN A 194 11.09 7.58 -22.86
CA ASN A 194 10.30 7.13 -24.03
C ASN A 194 10.22 5.59 -24.18
N ILE A 195 10.25 4.85 -23.07
CA ILE A 195 10.16 3.38 -23.07
C ILE A 195 8.69 2.96 -23.22
N PRO A 196 8.33 2.14 -24.24
CA PRO A 196 6.97 1.63 -24.39
C PRO A 196 6.56 0.78 -23.17
N PRO A 197 5.41 1.05 -22.52
CA PRO A 197 5.07 0.45 -21.23
C PRO A 197 4.96 -1.09 -21.22
N PHE A 198 4.74 -1.70 -22.39
CA PHE A 198 4.58 -3.13 -22.59
C PHE A 198 5.74 -3.78 -23.36
N VAL A 199 6.97 -3.26 -23.25
CA VAL A 199 8.17 -4.09 -23.48
C VAL A 199 8.40 -5.08 -22.33
N PRO A 200 9.02 -6.25 -22.57
CA PRO A 200 9.45 -7.16 -21.49
C PRO A 200 10.38 -6.45 -20.51
N ALA A 201 10.20 -6.68 -19.20
CA ALA A 201 10.97 -5.95 -18.19
C ALA A 201 12.46 -6.30 -18.19
N ARG A 202 12.85 -7.55 -18.52
CA ARG A 202 14.27 -7.89 -18.70
C ARG A 202 14.94 -7.02 -19.75
N THR A 203 14.38 -6.93 -20.96
CA THR A 203 14.91 -6.11 -22.06
C THR A 203 14.97 -4.61 -21.73
N ALA A 204 14.08 -4.10 -20.86
CA ALA A 204 14.12 -2.71 -20.39
C ALA A 204 15.14 -2.45 -19.26
N LEU A 205 15.76 -3.50 -18.72
CA LEU A 205 16.74 -3.46 -17.62
C LEU A 205 18.07 -4.14 -17.98
N GLU A 206 18.20 -4.60 -19.24
CA GLU A 206 19.34 -5.35 -19.75
C GLU A 206 20.56 -4.42 -19.93
N GLY A 207 21.75 -4.90 -19.57
CA GLY A 207 22.97 -4.10 -19.56
C GLY A 207 23.12 -3.11 -18.40
N LEU A 208 22.15 -2.98 -17.49
CA LEU A 208 22.28 -2.12 -16.31
C LEU A 208 23.13 -2.78 -15.22
N GLY A 209 24.28 -2.18 -14.90
CA GLY A 209 25.16 -2.61 -13.81
C GLY A 209 24.64 -2.26 -12.41
N SER A 210 25.19 -2.93 -11.38
CA SER A 210 24.85 -2.70 -9.97
C SER A 210 25.27 -1.34 -9.43
N GLU A 211 26.38 -0.79 -9.95
CA GLU A 211 26.80 0.60 -9.70
C GLU A 211 26.13 1.56 -10.69
N ASP A 212 25.97 2.82 -10.30
CA ASP A 212 25.51 3.90 -11.19
C ASP A 212 26.69 4.72 -11.69
N VAL A 213 27.03 4.54 -12.97
CA VAL A 213 28.14 5.21 -13.65
C VAL A 213 28.04 6.73 -13.52
N TYR A 214 26.82 7.30 -13.45
CA TYR A 214 26.62 8.75 -13.34
C TYR A 214 26.88 9.32 -11.94
N GLU A 215 26.88 8.50 -10.87
CA GLU A 215 27.36 8.96 -9.55
C GLU A 215 28.88 8.82 -9.45
N SER A 216 29.48 7.74 -9.95
CA SER A 216 30.95 7.63 -9.99
C SER A 216 31.57 8.75 -10.83
N ASP A 217 30.99 9.07 -11.99
CA ASP A 217 31.45 10.18 -12.84
C ASP A 217 31.33 11.54 -12.14
N LYS A 218 30.33 11.74 -11.28
CA LYS A 218 30.17 12.98 -10.51
C LYS A 218 31.22 13.11 -9.41
N HIS A 219 31.47 12.05 -8.66
CA HIS A 219 32.53 12.04 -7.66
C HIS A 219 33.90 12.28 -8.31
N VAL A 220 34.21 11.57 -9.39
CA VAL A 220 35.44 11.77 -10.17
C VAL A 220 35.55 13.19 -10.72
N LYS A 221 34.46 13.78 -11.24
CA LYS A 221 34.48 15.17 -11.72
C LYS A 221 34.66 16.19 -10.59
N GLN A 222 34.07 15.97 -9.41
CA GLN A 222 34.29 16.83 -8.23
C GLN A 222 35.72 16.75 -7.69
N GLU A 223 36.34 15.56 -7.70
CA GLU A 223 37.75 15.39 -7.36
C GLU A 223 38.68 16.07 -8.39
N ILE A 224 38.34 15.98 -9.69
CA ILE A 224 39.08 16.64 -10.78
C ILE A 224 38.89 18.17 -10.79
N GLU A 225 37.75 18.71 -10.36
CA GLU A 225 37.54 20.16 -10.23
C GLU A 225 38.45 20.81 -9.16
N HIS A 226 39.01 20.03 -8.23
CA HIS A 226 40.08 20.47 -7.32
C HIS A 226 41.50 20.37 -7.93
N SER A 227 41.65 19.87 -9.16
CA SER A 227 42.95 19.69 -9.85
C SER A 227 43.03 20.23 -11.28
N LYS A 228 42.45 21.41 -11.52
CA LYS A 228 42.76 22.39 -12.61
C LYS A 228 42.83 21.91 -14.08
N THR A 229 41.88 22.43 -14.88
CA THR A 229 42.04 22.95 -16.25
C THR A 229 42.69 22.08 -17.35
N SER A 230 41.92 21.70 -18.38
CA SER A 230 42.01 22.31 -19.74
C SER A 230 41.01 21.72 -20.76
N ASP A 231 40.94 22.38 -21.92
CA ASP A 231 39.91 22.45 -22.99
C ASP A 231 39.53 21.15 -23.77
N THR A 232 38.45 21.24 -24.55
CA THR A 232 37.94 20.33 -25.61
C THR A 232 37.49 18.92 -25.19
N THR A 233 36.34 18.39 -25.64
CA THR A 233 35.79 18.45 -27.00
C THR A 233 34.25 18.47 -27.04
N LYS A 234 33.64 19.44 -27.74
CA LYS A 234 32.17 19.56 -27.89
C LYS A 234 31.65 18.80 -29.12
N ARG A 235 30.99 17.63 -28.95
CA ARG A 235 30.04 17.09 -29.98
C ARG A 235 29.09 15.94 -29.60
N LYS A 236 28.90 15.57 -28.31
CA LYS A 236 28.05 14.41 -27.92
C LYS A 236 26.95 14.67 -26.85
N VAL A 237 27.01 15.82 -26.20
CA VAL A 237 26.32 16.16 -24.93
C VAL A 237 24.78 16.02 -24.93
N VAL A 238 24.11 16.18 -26.08
CA VAL A 238 22.64 16.32 -26.15
C VAL A 238 21.85 15.03 -25.84
N LYS A 239 22.54 13.90 -25.60
CA LYS A 239 21.91 12.63 -25.18
C LYS A 239 22.40 12.13 -23.80
N GLU A 240 23.25 12.89 -23.11
CA GLU A 240 24.04 12.42 -21.97
C GLU A 240 23.44 12.75 -20.59
N GLU A 241 22.36 13.54 -20.52
CA GLU A 241 21.67 13.85 -19.25
C GLU A 241 20.57 12.84 -18.86
N MET A 242 20.10 12.01 -19.80
CA MET A 242 19.05 11.02 -19.56
C MET A 242 19.61 9.73 -18.98
N GLY A 243 19.86 9.75 -17.67
CA GLY A 243 20.28 8.59 -16.89
C GLY A 243 19.29 7.42 -16.91
N ASP A 244 19.76 6.22 -16.52
CA ASP A 244 19.03 4.96 -16.76
C ASP A 244 17.71 4.78 -15.97
N LEU A 245 16.98 3.72 -16.31
CA LEU A 245 15.66 3.43 -15.72
C LEU A 245 15.68 3.27 -14.19
N LEU A 246 16.75 2.70 -13.61
CA LEU A 246 16.89 2.55 -12.16
C LEU A 246 17.28 3.88 -11.51
N ARG A 247 18.15 4.68 -12.16
CA ARG A 247 18.46 6.06 -11.75
C ARG A 247 17.23 6.97 -11.78
N LEU A 248 16.33 6.81 -12.76
CA LEU A 248 15.03 7.51 -12.76
C LEU A 248 14.05 6.99 -11.71
N CYS A 249 14.10 5.70 -11.35
CA CYS A 249 13.32 5.19 -10.22
C CYS A 249 13.73 5.82 -8.87
N HIS A 250 14.93 6.39 -8.77
CA HIS A 250 15.43 7.10 -7.61
C HIS A 250 15.21 8.62 -7.68
N THR A 251 15.62 9.24 -8.79
CA THR A 251 15.61 10.71 -8.95
C THR A 251 14.21 11.28 -9.17
N VAL A 252 13.34 10.63 -9.96
CA VAL A 252 12.00 11.15 -10.28
C VAL A 252 11.09 11.25 -9.04
N PRO A 253 11.10 10.30 -8.08
CA PRO A 253 10.43 10.50 -6.79
C PRO A 253 11.04 11.64 -5.95
N LEU A 254 12.36 11.83 -6.00
CA LEU A 254 13.03 12.93 -5.28
C LEU A 254 12.69 14.30 -5.89
N GLU A 255 12.44 14.41 -7.21
CA GLU A 255 11.84 15.62 -7.80
C GLU A 255 10.58 16.02 -7.01
N VAL A 256 9.65 15.07 -6.78
CA VAL A 256 8.38 15.29 -6.07
C VAL A 256 8.57 15.66 -4.59
N VAL A 257 9.59 15.13 -3.92
CA VAL A 257 9.93 15.55 -2.55
C VAL A 257 10.41 17.01 -2.54
N HIS A 258 11.21 17.42 -3.52
CA HIS A 258 11.74 18.78 -3.64
C HIS A 258 10.73 19.82 -4.18
N LEU A 259 9.59 19.40 -4.77
CA LEU A 259 8.45 20.30 -5.04
C LEU A 259 7.78 20.85 -3.75
N GLY A 260 8.17 20.36 -2.57
CA GLY A 260 7.45 20.53 -1.29
C GLY A 260 7.39 21.96 -0.71
N GLY A 261 6.72 22.90 -1.39
CA GLY A 261 6.35 24.20 -0.84
C GLY A 261 5.35 24.09 0.32
N LYS A 262 5.50 24.95 1.35
CA LYS A 262 4.66 25.10 2.56
C LYS A 262 4.41 23.85 3.45
N GLY A 263 4.70 22.65 2.99
CA GLY A 263 4.64 21.39 3.75
C GLY A 263 3.42 20.53 3.44
N TYR A 264 3.37 19.35 4.05
CA TYR A 264 2.31 18.36 3.87
C TYR A 264 1.01 18.80 4.55
N ASP A 265 0.06 19.35 3.79
CA ASP A 265 -1.35 19.50 4.20
C ASP A 265 -2.25 18.78 3.18
N PRO A 266 -2.79 17.59 3.51
CA PRO A 266 -3.58 16.79 2.56
C PRO A 266 -4.98 17.36 2.27
N GLU A 267 -5.45 18.38 3.00
CA GLU A 267 -6.75 19.03 2.77
C GLU A 267 -6.62 20.43 2.16
N LYS A 268 -5.56 21.18 2.49
CA LYS A 268 -5.31 22.53 1.93
C LYS A 268 -4.28 22.56 0.80
N ALA A 269 -3.82 21.40 0.33
CA ALA A 269 -2.88 21.31 -0.78
C ALA A 269 -3.44 21.97 -2.06
N ASP A 270 -2.85 23.10 -2.44
CA ASP A 270 -2.86 23.48 -3.84
C ASP A 270 -1.96 22.51 -4.61
N TYR A 271 -2.59 21.59 -5.34
CA TYR A 271 -1.89 20.65 -6.20
C TYR A 271 -1.41 21.28 -7.53
N SER A 272 -1.32 22.61 -7.65
CA SER A 272 -0.87 23.32 -8.87
C SER A 272 0.54 22.90 -9.30
N ASP A 273 1.54 23.03 -8.41
CA ASP A 273 2.93 22.66 -8.66
C ASP A 273 3.07 21.19 -9.06
N PHE A 274 2.38 20.28 -8.36
CA PHE A 274 2.37 18.86 -8.69
C PHE A 274 1.73 18.60 -10.06
N LYS A 275 0.62 19.26 -10.41
CA LYS A 275 -0.01 19.13 -11.75
C LYS A 275 0.90 19.69 -12.86
N ALA A 276 1.65 20.76 -12.59
CA ALA A 276 2.60 21.35 -13.53
C ALA A 276 3.85 20.48 -13.73
N TRP A 277 4.24 19.71 -12.70
CA TRP A 277 5.35 18.76 -12.77
C TRP A 277 5.02 17.48 -13.57
N LEU A 278 3.75 17.05 -13.61
CA LEU A 278 3.34 15.86 -14.37
C LEU A 278 3.51 16.07 -15.88
N LYS A 279 4.28 15.18 -16.53
CA LYS A 279 4.55 15.23 -17.97
C LYS A 279 3.79 14.18 -18.77
N CYS A 280 3.22 13.16 -18.11
CA CYS A 280 2.47 12.08 -18.76
C CYS A 280 1.21 11.65 -18.02
N TYR A 281 1.25 11.55 -16.69
CA TYR A 281 0.12 11.01 -15.91
C TYR A 281 -1.08 11.98 -15.93
N TYR A 282 -2.20 11.56 -16.53
CA TYR A 282 -3.39 12.40 -16.80
C TYR A 282 -3.16 13.65 -17.66
N VAL A 283 -1.98 13.82 -18.27
CA VAL A 283 -1.69 14.93 -19.20
C VAL A 283 -2.47 14.75 -20.50
N ASP A 284 -2.93 15.86 -21.10
CA ASP A 284 -3.71 15.82 -22.33
C ASP A 284 -2.87 15.36 -23.54
N GLY A 285 -3.52 14.85 -24.58
CA GLY A 285 -2.88 14.23 -25.74
C GLY A 285 -2.30 12.83 -25.48
N MET A 286 -1.98 12.47 -24.23
CA MET A 286 -1.39 11.17 -23.87
C MET A 286 -2.34 10.00 -24.15
N LYS A 287 -1.75 8.85 -24.50
CA LYS A 287 -2.47 7.58 -24.68
C LYS A 287 -2.68 6.92 -23.32
N SER A 288 -3.80 6.20 -23.18
CA SER A 288 -4.07 5.38 -22.01
C SER A 288 -4.58 3.97 -22.38
N ILE A 289 -4.05 2.97 -21.67
CA ILE A 289 -4.37 1.54 -21.76
C ILE A 289 -4.50 0.99 -20.33
N ARG A 290 -5.20 -0.13 -20.12
CA ARG A 290 -5.15 -0.87 -18.85
C ARG A 290 -4.12 -1.99 -18.93
N ASP A 291 -3.32 -2.14 -17.88
CA ASP A 291 -2.45 -3.31 -17.71
C ASP A 291 -3.23 -4.58 -17.35
N HIS A 292 -2.56 -5.73 -17.29
CA HIS A 292 -3.20 -7.02 -17.00
C HIS A 292 -3.77 -7.11 -15.57
N ASN A 293 -3.43 -6.15 -14.70
CA ASN A 293 -3.97 -6.01 -13.34
C ASN A 293 -5.10 -4.96 -13.27
N GLY A 294 -5.59 -4.50 -14.43
CA GLY A 294 -6.71 -3.58 -14.58
C GLY A 294 -6.40 -2.12 -14.26
N ARG A 295 -5.15 -1.77 -13.91
CA ARG A 295 -4.76 -0.38 -13.62
C ARG A 295 -4.47 0.35 -14.92
N THR A 296 -4.90 1.60 -15.01
CA THR A 296 -4.58 2.43 -16.18
C THR A 296 -3.09 2.80 -16.17
N MET A 297 -2.48 2.78 -17.35
CA MET A 297 -1.13 3.20 -17.69
C MET A 297 -1.21 4.35 -18.70
N TRP A 298 -0.41 5.40 -18.51
CA TRP A 298 -0.30 6.57 -19.39
C TRP A 298 1.04 6.54 -20.11
N PHE A 299 1.05 6.88 -21.39
CA PHE A 299 2.26 6.84 -22.23
C PHE A 299 2.10 7.71 -23.49
N THR A 300 3.23 7.95 -24.17
CA THR A 300 3.28 8.48 -25.54
C THR A 300 3.85 7.42 -26.50
N GLY A 301 3.73 7.62 -27.80
CA GLY A 301 4.29 6.70 -28.79
C GLY A 301 3.55 5.35 -28.88
N ASP A 302 4.30 4.27 -29.07
CA ASP A 302 3.80 2.89 -29.15
C ASP A 302 3.59 2.29 -27.75
N PRO A 303 2.61 1.38 -27.51
CA PRO A 303 2.47 0.72 -26.22
C PRO A 303 3.53 -0.36 -25.94
N GLY A 304 4.12 -1.00 -26.96
CA GLY A 304 5.02 -2.14 -26.82
C GLY A 304 4.35 -3.51 -27.07
N PRO A 305 5.14 -4.57 -27.33
CA PRO A 305 4.66 -5.85 -27.88
C PRO A 305 3.76 -6.67 -26.94
N MET A 306 3.84 -6.46 -25.62
CA MET A 306 3.02 -7.18 -24.63
C MET A 306 1.69 -6.46 -24.30
N ALA A 307 1.23 -5.54 -25.14
CA ALA A 307 0.02 -4.77 -24.90
C ALA A 307 -1.24 -5.68 -24.91
N PRO A 308 -2.19 -5.55 -23.96
CA PRO A 308 -3.38 -6.40 -23.91
C PRO A 308 -4.27 -6.23 -25.15
N LYS A 309 -4.50 -7.31 -25.89
CA LYS A 309 -5.07 -7.28 -27.25
C LYS A 309 -6.46 -6.62 -27.35
N ASP A 310 -7.30 -6.77 -26.34
CA ASP A 310 -8.66 -6.20 -26.32
C ASP A 310 -8.70 -4.72 -25.90
N SER A 311 -7.58 -4.14 -25.47
CA SER A 311 -7.51 -2.82 -24.85
C SER A 311 -7.33 -1.68 -25.87
N LYS A 312 -8.36 -1.43 -26.70
CA LYS A 312 -8.40 -0.26 -27.61
C LYS A 312 -8.03 1.02 -26.85
N SER A 313 -6.86 1.59 -27.15
CA SER A 313 -6.29 2.71 -26.42
C SER A 313 -7.21 3.93 -26.46
N LYS A 314 -7.62 4.42 -25.30
CA LYS A 314 -8.47 5.61 -25.21
C LYS A 314 -7.57 6.82 -25.02
N LYS A 315 -7.69 7.82 -25.90
CA LYS A 315 -7.19 9.17 -25.63
C LYS A 315 -7.82 9.67 -24.33
N ALA A 316 -7.08 10.45 -23.54
CA ALA A 316 -7.65 11.13 -22.37
C ALA A 316 -8.89 11.95 -22.80
N LYS A 317 -9.95 11.93 -21.98
CA LYS A 317 -11.13 12.77 -22.21
C LYS A 317 -10.96 14.10 -21.47
N LYS A 318 -11.21 15.19 -22.18
CA LYS A 318 -11.38 16.55 -21.64
C LYS A 318 -12.22 16.54 -20.35
N ARG A 319 -11.75 17.22 -19.30
CA ARG A 319 -12.60 17.63 -18.18
C ARG A 319 -13.66 18.60 -18.72
N THR A 320 -14.91 18.14 -18.85
CA THR A 320 -16.05 19.04 -18.94
C THR A 320 -16.16 19.81 -17.62
N LYS A 321 -16.49 21.12 -17.67
CA LYS A 321 -16.97 21.82 -16.48
C LYS A 321 -18.33 21.25 -16.10
N THR A 322 -18.34 20.42 -15.08
CA THR A 322 -19.43 20.28 -14.10
C THR A 322 -18.83 20.69 -12.77
N ASP A 323 -19.61 21.38 -11.94
CA ASP A 323 -19.11 22.14 -10.80
C ASP A 323 -18.38 21.28 -9.74
N ASP A 324 -17.60 21.95 -8.89
CA ASP A 324 -16.86 21.33 -7.79
C ASP A 324 -17.83 20.74 -6.74
N ASP A 325 -18.19 19.47 -6.92
CA ASP A 325 -18.86 18.62 -5.91
C ASP A 325 -17.87 18.27 -4.78
N HIS A 326 -17.46 19.32 -4.07
CA HIS A 326 -16.63 19.32 -2.86
C HIS A 326 -17.40 19.90 -1.66
N ASP A 327 -18.74 19.92 -1.73
CA ASP A 327 -19.64 20.19 -0.61
C ASP A 327 -20.35 18.91 -0.16
N TYR A 328 -19.73 18.16 0.76
CA TYR A 328 -20.39 17.07 1.48
C TYR A 328 -21.06 17.51 2.80
N THR A 329 -21.71 18.68 2.81
CA THR A 329 -22.65 19.03 3.89
C THR A 329 -23.91 18.15 3.84
N ASN A 330 -24.36 17.74 5.02
CA ASN A 330 -25.27 16.61 5.19
C ASN A 330 -26.75 17.04 5.09
N LYS A 331 -27.39 16.87 3.93
CA LYS A 331 -28.85 17.04 3.79
C LYS A 331 -29.58 15.70 3.70
N LYS A 332 -30.31 15.38 4.78
CA LYS A 332 -31.30 14.29 4.86
C LYS A 332 -32.25 14.34 3.65
N LYS A 333 -32.64 13.18 3.12
CA LYS A 333 -33.91 13.04 2.40
C LYS A 333 -34.73 11.90 3.02
N LEU A 334 -35.93 12.24 3.49
CA LEU A 334 -36.87 11.31 4.12
C LEU A 334 -37.56 10.42 3.07
N THR A 335 -38.28 9.41 3.56
CA THR A 335 -38.99 8.40 2.78
C THR A 335 -40.43 8.80 2.43
N ARG A 336 -41.00 8.13 1.41
CA ARG A 336 -42.42 8.18 0.95
C ARG A 336 -42.77 9.53 0.26
N SER A 337 -43.81 9.64 -0.59
CA SER A 337 -44.93 8.73 -0.95
C SER A 337 -45.15 8.66 -2.48
N ARG A 338 -46.23 7.97 -2.92
CA ARG A 338 -46.62 7.71 -4.32
C ARG A 338 -48.08 8.15 -4.58
N SER A 339 -48.30 8.98 -5.59
CA SER A 339 -49.58 9.34 -6.24
C SER A 339 -49.23 9.95 -7.62
N GLU A 340 -49.85 9.56 -8.74
CA GLU A 340 -51.12 10.09 -9.31
C GLU A 340 -51.08 11.60 -9.63
N GLY A 341 -51.42 12.09 -10.83
CA GLY A 341 -51.73 11.42 -12.10
C GLY A 341 -52.62 12.28 -13.03
N THR A 342 -52.32 12.38 -14.33
CA THR A 342 -53.22 12.99 -15.34
C THR A 342 -52.83 12.61 -16.77
N ALA A 343 -53.74 12.76 -17.76
CA ALA A 343 -53.58 12.15 -19.10
C ALA A 343 -54.12 12.99 -20.29
N LYS A 344 -53.61 12.70 -21.49
CA LYS A 344 -54.19 12.85 -22.86
C LYS A 344 -53.29 12.03 -23.83
N LYS A 345 -53.79 11.07 -24.62
CA LYS A 345 -54.48 11.18 -25.95
C LYS A 345 -53.60 11.88 -27.00
N LYS A 346 -53.37 11.39 -28.23
CA LYS A 346 -53.83 10.24 -29.07
C LYS A 346 -52.63 9.80 -29.98
N GLU A 347 -52.59 8.77 -30.84
CA GLU A 347 -53.48 8.29 -31.94
C GLU A 347 -53.31 6.78 -32.26
N VAL A 348 -53.98 6.27 -33.32
CA VAL A 348 -54.17 4.83 -33.64
C VAL A 348 -54.17 4.55 -35.15
N LYS A 349 -53.47 3.47 -35.56
CA LYS A 349 -53.79 2.51 -36.66
C LYS A 349 -53.08 1.17 -36.29
N LYS A 350 -53.73 -0.01 -36.25
CA LYS A 350 -54.39 -0.83 -37.30
C LYS A 350 -53.37 -1.39 -38.33
N GLU A 351 -53.41 -2.68 -38.74
CA GLU A 351 -54.47 -3.71 -38.63
C GLU A 351 -53.95 -5.18 -38.80
N ILE A 352 -54.86 -6.18 -38.70
CA ILE A 352 -54.75 -7.63 -39.10
C ILE A 352 -53.94 -8.52 -38.12
N VAL A 353 -54.43 -9.59 -37.43
CA VAL A 353 -55.65 -10.45 -37.38
C VAL A 353 -55.62 -11.75 -38.21
N THR A 354 -56.00 -12.87 -37.54
CA THR A 354 -56.36 -14.26 -37.97
C THR A 354 -55.39 -15.37 -37.50
N ASN A 355 -55.79 -16.59 -37.10
CA ASN A 355 -57.12 -17.06 -36.62
C ASN A 355 -57.04 -18.26 -35.63
N THR A 356 -58.14 -18.44 -34.89
CA THR A 356 -58.51 -19.47 -33.87
C THR A 356 -59.15 -20.77 -34.47
N PRO A 357 -59.65 -21.79 -33.70
CA PRO A 357 -59.27 -22.41 -32.40
C PRO A 357 -59.55 -23.96 -32.28
N LYS A 358 -59.53 -24.51 -31.03
CA LYS A 358 -60.27 -25.72 -30.51
C LYS A 358 -59.72 -27.11 -30.93
N LYS A 359 -59.96 -28.23 -30.21
CA LYS A 359 -60.83 -28.55 -29.04
C LYS A 359 -60.40 -29.83 -28.26
N ASP A 360 -60.91 -29.98 -27.02
CA ASP A 360 -61.15 -31.25 -26.25
C ASP A 360 -59.93 -32.15 -25.88
N LYS A 361 -59.86 -32.92 -24.76
CA LYS A 361 -60.77 -33.17 -23.59
C LYS A 361 -60.02 -33.88 -22.42
N VAL A 362 -60.42 -33.61 -21.15
CA VAL A 362 -60.49 -34.56 -19.98
C VAL A 362 -59.13 -35.16 -19.46
N VAL A 363 -58.76 -35.25 -18.17
CA VAL A 363 -59.44 -35.58 -16.87
C VAL A 363 -59.03 -34.63 -15.72
N CYS A 364 -59.83 -34.56 -14.63
CA CYS A 364 -59.57 -33.82 -13.37
C CYS A 364 -59.10 -34.77 -12.24
N SER A 365 -58.11 -34.42 -11.41
CA SER A 365 -58.27 -33.93 -10.00
C SER A 365 -56.87 -33.73 -9.39
N LYS A 366 -56.53 -32.61 -8.71
CA LYS A 366 -56.82 -32.29 -7.29
C LYS A 366 -56.41 -33.42 -6.32
N GLU A 367 -55.74 -33.23 -5.19
CA GLU A 367 -55.06 -32.13 -4.47
C GLU A 367 -54.89 -32.68 -3.02
N ALA A 368 -53.68 -32.78 -2.44
CA ALA A 368 -53.49 -32.75 -0.97
C ALA A 368 -52.00 -32.69 -0.57
N ARG A 369 -51.71 -31.90 0.46
CA ARG A 369 -50.48 -31.90 1.30
C ARG A 369 -50.89 -32.31 2.74
N PRO A 370 -50.00 -32.26 3.75
CA PRO A 370 -48.78 -33.05 3.95
C PRO A 370 -48.80 -33.74 5.35
N LYS A 371 -47.73 -34.45 5.76
CA LYS A 371 -47.17 -34.32 7.13
C LYS A 371 -45.79 -34.95 7.33
N ARG A 372 -45.18 -34.54 8.45
CA ARG A 372 -43.80 -34.73 8.93
C ARG A 372 -43.76 -35.81 10.01
N ILE A 373 -42.74 -36.67 10.04
CA ILE A 373 -42.25 -37.42 11.23
C ILE A 373 -40.79 -37.89 11.00
N GLN A 374 -40.01 -37.93 12.09
CA GLN A 374 -38.81 -38.74 12.35
C GLN A 374 -38.91 -39.17 13.83
N PRO A 375 -38.42 -40.36 14.25
CA PRO A 375 -37.02 -40.41 14.76
C PRO A 375 -36.27 -41.78 14.71
N ALA A 376 -34.93 -41.68 14.61
CA ALA A 376 -33.88 -42.37 15.40
C ALA A 376 -33.79 -43.92 15.60
N LYS A 377 -32.62 -44.45 15.16
CA LYS A 377 -31.65 -45.35 15.88
C LYS A 377 -31.94 -46.85 16.14
N VAL A 378 -30.98 -47.69 15.71
CA VAL A 378 -30.26 -48.81 16.43
C VAL A 378 -29.15 -49.31 15.46
N ASN A 379 -27.83 -49.23 15.73
CA ASN A 379 -26.92 -50.15 16.47
C ASN A 379 -26.95 -51.62 15.97
N ARG A 380 -25.87 -52.43 15.81
CA ARG A 380 -24.38 -52.38 15.93
C ARG A 380 -23.84 -53.69 15.24
N PRO A 381 -22.55 -54.18 15.31
CA PRO A 381 -21.24 -53.64 15.76
C PRO A 381 -20.12 -53.65 14.65
N ARG A 382 -19.07 -52.80 14.69
CA ARG A 382 -17.67 -53.00 15.21
C ARG A 382 -16.92 -54.23 14.65
N ARG A 383 -15.80 -54.12 13.91
CA ARG A 383 -14.41 -53.67 14.25
C ARG A 383 -13.69 -53.04 13.01
N GLU A 384 -12.79 -52.03 13.11
CA GLU A 384 -11.37 -52.05 13.57
C GLU A 384 -10.46 -53.00 12.74
N ILE A 385 -9.29 -52.66 12.16
CA ILE A 385 -8.40 -51.45 12.15
C ILE A 385 -7.62 -51.38 10.80
N SER A 386 -7.08 -50.20 10.44
CA SER A 386 -5.70 -49.97 9.92
C SER A 386 -5.56 -49.16 8.62
N SER A 387 -4.53 -48.31 8.60
CA SER A 387 -4.02 -47.56 7.44
C SER A 387 -2.66 -48.12 7.03
N THR A 388 -2.33 -48.10 5.74
CA THR A 388 -1.00 -48.50 5.24
C THR A 388 -0.43 -47.46 4.27
N ALA A 389 0.69 -46.85 4.67
CA ALA A 389 1.53 -46.03 3.81
C ALA A 389 3.00 -46.47 3.98
N ARG A 390 3.66 -46.77 2.86
CA ARG A 390 5.07 -47.18 2.65
C ARG A 390 5.42 -46.76 1.21
N SER A 391 6.67 -46.51 0.77
CA SER A 391 8.01 -46.51 1.38
C SER A 391 8.93 -45.65 0.44
N ARG A 392 10.06 -45.04 0.82
CA ARG A 392 10.86 -45.05 2.06
C ARG A 392 11.38 -43.58 2.29
N LYS A 393 12.64 -43.14 2.47
CA LYS A 393 13.98 -43.74 2.64
C LYS A 393 14.90 -42.71 3.34
N SER A 394 15.71 -43.16 4.32
CA SER A 394 17.02 -42.61 4.78
C SER A 394 17.21 -41.10 5.09
N SER A 395 17.90 -40.71 6.18
CA SER A 395 18.50 -41.50 7.28
C SER A 395 19.01 -40.63 8.45
N SER A 396 18.81 -41.12 9.67
CA SER A 396 19.55 -40.77 10.90
C SER A 396 19.49 -41.98 11.85
N VAL A 397 20.44 -42.15 12.77
CA VAL A 397 20.66 -43.41 13.53
C VAL A 397 20.77 -43.17 15.04
N GLU A 398 20.13 -44.03 15.83
CA GLU A 398 20.19 -44.16 17.30
C GLU A 398 21.50 -44.88 17.71
N SER A 399 22.27 -44.41 18.72
CA SER A 399 22.04 -44.43 20.18
C SER A 399 21.98 -45.83 20.80
N THR A 400 22.71 -46.05 21.89
CA THR A 400 22.71 -47.29 22.70
C THR A 400 22.29 -47.02 24.14
N GLU A 401 21.88 -48.07 24.85
CA GLU A 401 21.05 -48.01 26.06
C GLU A 401 21.82 -47.79 27.38
N GLY A 402 21.07 -47.59 28.48
CA GLY A 402 21.52 -47.93 29.83
C GLY A 402 21.12 -46.95 30.93
N SER A 403 20.14 -47.32 31.77
CA SER A 403 19.78 -46.56 32.97
C SER A 403 19.32 -47.47 34.12
N GLN A 404 20.05 -47.46 35.23
CA GLN A 404 19.55 -47.93 36.54
C GLN A 404 19.92 -46.98 37.68
N ARG A 405 19.13 -47.05 38.75
CA ARG A 405 19.15 -46.14 39.90
C ARG A 405 20.05 -46.66 41.03
N ARG A 406 20.73 -45.77 41.75
CA ARG A 406 20.37 -45.44 43.16
C ARG A 406 21.14 -44.25 43.73
N SER A 407 20.67 -43.77 44.87
CA SER A 407 21.12 -42.57 45.58
C SER A 407 22.11 -42.87 46.71
N SER A 408 23.09 -42.00 46.91
CA SER A 408 23.76 -41.77 48.20
C SER A 408 24.17 -40.28 48.33
N ARG A 409 24.87 -39.89 49.41
CA ARG A 409 24.88 -38.53 49.98
C ARG A 409 26.23 -38.26 50.68
N VAL A 410 26.51 -36.98 50.96
CA VAL A 410 27.47 -36.44 51.98
C VAL A 410 28.90 -36.08 51.49
N THR A 411 29.38 -34.92 51.99
CA THR A 411 30.75 -34.32 51.99
C THR A 411 31.44 -34.04 50.64
N ARG A 412 32.03 -32.86 50.32
CA ARG A 412 32.62 -31.68 51.04
C ARG A 412 34.12 -31.77 51.29
N GLN A 413 34.91 -31.22 50.36
CA GLN A 413 36.26 -30.60 50.45
C GLN A 413 36.75 -30.36 49.01
N SER A 414 37.74 -29.53 48.68
CA SER A 414 38.21 -28.24 49.22
C SER A 414 39.29 -27.67 48.26
N SER A 415 39.60 -26.38 48.36
CA SER A 415 40.67 -25.71 47.59
C SER A 415 40.37 -25.52 46.08
N LYS A 416 40.91 -24.49 45.41
CA LYS A 416 41.79 -23.41 45.87
C LYS A 416 41.41 -22.09 45.20
#